data_AF-A0A9X3MZY5-F1
#
_entry.id   AF-A0A9X3MZY5-F1
#
_cell.length_a   1.000
_cell.length_b   1.000
_cell.length_c   1.000
_cell.angle_alpha   90.00
_cell.angle_beta   90.00
_cell.angle_gamma   90.00
#
_symmetry.space_group_name_H-M   'P 1'
#
loop_
_entity.id
_entity.type
_entity.pdbx_description
1 polymer ?
#
loop_
_entity_poly.entity_id
_entity_poly.type
_entity_poly.pdbx_seq_one_letter_code
_entity_poly.pdbx_strand_id
1 'polypeptide(L)'
;MVDQLRILFNRPLQDGDRPRLFAIAVALIAASAGLFSLLDDAGPARALRREAPVSRPATAGSAAAIVPASTPVAPSEESDPPAGLRPAPADVTRSKRAARRFLAGYLRFSYGHGEAGQVRSASPQLRAELARSRPRVPSSERRRRPRIQLLQSNGVSRERADLLALVGDGARRYSVRLQLANTPTGWLVTGLER
;
A
#
# COMPACT_ATOMS: atom_id res chain seq x y z
N MET A 1 -14.19 12.33 -20.54
CA MET A 1 -14.91 11.72 -19.39
C MET A 1 -13.98 11.07 -18.35
N VAL A 2 -12.83 10.51 -18.75
CA VAL A 2 -11.86 9.89 -17.82
C VAL A 2 -11.11 10.89 -16.91
N ASP A 3 -11.00 12.16 -17.31
CA ASP A 3 -10.30 13.19 -16.51
C ASP A 3 -11.06 13.64 -15.25
N GLN A 4 -12.39 13.59 -15.24
CA GLN A 4 -13.16 13.95 -14.03
C GLN A 4 -13.01 12.90 -12.93
N LEU A 5 -12.78 11.63 -13.29
CA LEU A 5 -12.49 10.57 -12.33
C LEU A 5 -11.15 10.80 -11.63
N ARG A 6 -10.12 11.28 -12.34
CA ARG A 6 -8.80 11.56 -11.76
C ARG A 6 -8.84 12.70 -10.74
N ILE A 7 -9.68 13.71 -10.97
CA ILE A 7 -9.83 14.85 -10.05
C ILE A 7 -10.54 14.44 -8.74
N LEU A 8 -11.48 13.49 -8.81
CA LEU A 8 -12.15 12.94 -7.63
C LEU A 8 -11.21 12.05 -6.79
N PHE A 9 -10.34 11.26 -7.42
CA PHE A 9 -9.41 10.37 -6.71
C PHE A 9 -8.19 11.09 -6.10
N ASN A 10 -7.83 12.28 -6.60
CA ASN A 10 -6.69 13.06 -6.09
C ASN A 10 -7.07 14.17 -5.09
N ARG A 11 -8.32 14.24 -4.63
CA ARG A 11 -8.72 15.21 -3.61
C ARG A 11 -8.12 14.81 -2.27
N PRO A 12 -7.26 15.62 -1.63
CA PRO A 12 -6.70 15.29 -0.32
C PRO A 12 -7.85 15.19 0.69
N LEU A 13 -8.01 14.01 1.29
CA LEU A 13 -9.01 13.79 2.36
C LEU A 13 -8.76 14.80 3.49
N GLN A 14 -9.70 15.73 3.67
CA GLN A 14 -9.70 16.63 4.82
C GLN A 14 -10.11 15.85 6.07
N ASP A 15 -9.39 16.06 7.19
CA ASP A 15 -9.60 15.31 8.44
C ASP A 15 -11.04 15.45 9.00
N GLY A 16 -11.79 16.48 8.60
CA GLY A 16 -13.19 16.71 8.98
C GLY A 16 -14.22 15.79 8.29
N ASP A 17 -13.87 15.13 7.18
CA ASP A 17 -14.80 14.28 6.43
C ASP A 17 -14.73 12.79 6.82
N ARG A 18 -13.73 12.40 7.63
CA ARG A 18 -13.54 11.02 8.07
C ARG A 18 -14.76 10.37 8.75
N PRO A 19 -15.47 11.00 9.72
CA PRO A 19 -16.62 10.36 10.33
C PRO A 19 -17.79 10.21 9.35
N ARG A 20 -17.95 11.14 8.41
CA ARG A 20 -19.00 11.08 7.37
C ARG A 20 -18.74 9.99 6.36
N LEU A 21 -17.49 9.87 5.88
CA LEU A 21 -17.09 8.81 4.95
C LEU A 21 -17.17 7.43 5.61
N PHE A 22 -16.79 7.31 6.88
CA PHE A 22 -16.96 6.08 7.64
C PHE A 22 -18.45 5.69 7.74
N ALA A 23 -19.33 6.65 8.07
CA ALA A 23 -20.77 6.40 8.11
C ALA A 23 -21.33 5.97 6.75
N ILE A 24 -20.90 6.60 5.65
CA ILE A 24 -21.31 6.22 4.29
C ILE A 24 -20.81 4.81 3.95
N ALA A 25 -19.56 4.48 4.27
CA ALA A 25 -19.01 3.16 4.02
C ALA A 25 -19.75 2.07 4.81
N VAL A 26 -20.04 2.32 6.10
CA VAL A 26 -20.83 1.41 6.95
C VAL A 26 -22.25 1.24 6.39
N ALA A 27 -22.90 2.32 5.97
CA ALA A 27 -24.23 2.26 5.36
C ALA A 27 -24.22 1.45 4.06
N LEU A 28 -23.20 1.61 3.22
CA LEU A 28 -23.03 0.84 1.99
C LEU A 28 -22.82 -0.65 2.27
N ILE A 29 -21.98 -1.00 3.25
CA ILE A 29 -21.74 -2.39 3.67
C ILE A 29 -23.04 -3.00 4.22
N ALA A 30 -23.76 -2.28 5.09
CA ALA A 30 -25.01 -2.76 5.67
C ALA A 30 -26.11 -2.93 4.59
N ALA A 31 -26.22 -2.00 3.64
CA ALA A 31 -27.18 -2.07 2.55
C ALA A 31 -26.88 -3.25 1.61
N SER A 32 -25.61 -3.48 1.29
CA SER A 32 -25.20 -4.62 0.45
C SER A 32 -25.39 -5.95 1.17
N ALA A 33 -25.06 -6.05 2.46
CA ALA A 33 -25.36 -7.24 3.27
C ALA A 33 -26.88 -7.52 3.33
N GLY A 34 -27.70 -6.50 3.58
CA GLY A 34 -29.16 -6.64 3.59
C GLY A 34 -29.74 -7.07 2.24
N LEU A 35 -29.21 -6.53 1.14
CA LEU A 35 -29.58 -6.95 -0.20
C LEU A 35 -29.21 -8.42 -0.46
N PHE A 36 -28.01 -8.85 -0.05
CA PHE A 36 -27.62 -10.26 -0.16
C PHE A 36 -28.51 -11.18 0.67
N SER A 37 -28.92 -10.79 1.89
CA SER A 37 -29.86 -11.56 2.69
C SER A 37 -31.25 -11.68 2.06
N LEU A 38 -31.70 -10.67 1.30
CA LEU A 38 -32.96 -10.72 0.54
C LEU A 38 -32.88 -11.67 -0.67
N LEU A 39 -31.69 -11.90 -1.23
CA LEU A 39 -31.49 -12.86 -2.31
C LEU A 39 -31.32 -14.31 -1.78
N ASP A 40 -30.86 -14.49 -0.55
CA ASP A 40 -30.63 -15.81 0.07
C ASP A 40 -31.91 -16.43 0.67
N ASP A 41 -32.98 -15.65 0.87
CA ASP A 41 -34.29 -16.12 1.37
C ASP A 41 -35.13 -16.85 0.29
N ALA A 42 -34.59 -17.03 -0.92
CA ALA A 42 -35.21 -17.82 -1.99
C ALA A 42 -34.81 -19.29 -1.91
N GLY A 43 -35.22 -19.98 -0.84
CA GLY A 43 -35.23 -21.45 -0.86
C GLY A 43 -35.71 -22.14 0.41
N PRO A 44 -36.99 -22.56 0.45
CA PRO A 44 -37.27 -23.87 1.02
C PRO A 44 -38.23 -24.69 0.15
N ALA A 45 -37.85 -25.92 -0.22
CA ALA A 45 -38.80 -27.03 -0.39
C ALA A 45 -38.11 -28.41 -0.38
N ARG A 46 -38.35 -29.16 0.70
CA ARG A 46 -38.37 -30.63 0.72
C ARG A 46 -39.48 -31.14 -0.22
N ALA A 47 -39.20 -32.20 -0.99
CA ALA A 47 -40.18 -33.23 -1.41
C ALA A 47 -39.41 -34.47 -1.92
N LEU A 48 -39.29 -35.58 -1.18
CA LEU A 48 -40.21 -36.72 -1.12
C LEU A 48 -40.67 -37.27 -2.48
N ARG A 49 -40.03 -38.35 -2.96
CA ARG A 49 -40.61 -39.45 -3.76
C ARG A 49 -39.52 -40.49 -4.08
N ARG A 50 -39.69 -41.82 -4.07
CA ARG A 50 -40.72 -42.78 -3.60
C ARG A 50 -40.15 -44.17 -3.95
N GLU A 51 -40.23 -45.11 -3.00
CA GLU A 51 -40.01 -46.57 -3.09
C GLU A 51 -40.54 -47.24 -4.39
N ALA A 52 -39.78 -48.10 -5.11
CA ALA A 52 -39.55 -49.58 -4.98
C ALA A 52 -40.35 -50.38 -6.06
N PRO A 53 -40.16 -51.71 -6.37
CA PRO A 53 -39.34 -52.78 -5.75
C PRO A 53 -38.61 -53.84 -6.66
N VAL A 54 -37.62 -54.52 -6.05
CA VAL A 54 -37.24 -55.98 -6.05
C VAL A 54 -36.74 -56.74 -7.30
N SER A 55 -35.51 -57.30 -7.19
CA SER A 55 -35.19 -58.75 -7.33
C SER A 55 -33.78 -59.12 -6.81
N ARG A 56 -33.69 -60.12 -5.94
CA ARG A 56 -32.51 -60.84 -5.37
C ARG A 56 -32.16 -62.07 -6.27
N PRO A 57 -31.06 -62.86 -6.11
CA PRO A 57 -30.24 -63.09 -4.91
C PRO A 57 -28.70 -63.14 -5.11
N ALA A 58 -28.02 -63.44 -3.99
CA ALA A 58 -26.59 -63.47 -3.73
C ALA A 58 -25.74 -64.42 -4.60
N THR A 59 -24.50 -64.01 -4.88
CA THR A 59 -23.35 -64.93 -5.05
C THR A 59 -22.14 -64.29 -4.37
N ALA A 60 -21.51 -65.07 -3.49
CA ALA A 60 -20.34 -64.70 -2.72
C ALA A 60 -19.06 -64.78 -3.57
N GLY A 61 -18.14 -63.85 -3.34
CA GLY A 61 -16.78 -63.81 -3.88
C GLY A 61 -16.14 -62.49 -3.46
N SER A 62 -15.56 -62.42 -2.26
CA SER A 62 -14.12 -62.57 -2.02
C SER A 62 -13.26 -61.62 -2.87
N ALA A 63 -12.83 -60.52 -2.22
CA ALA A 63 -11.45 -60.01 -2.20
C ALA A 63 -11.37 -58.48 -2.32
N ALA A 64 -10.84 -57.89 -1.24
CA ALA A 64 -9.95 -56.75 -1.20
C ALA A 64 -10.46 -55.32 -1.46
N ALA A 65 -9.82 -54.41 -0.72
CA ALA A 65 -9.69 -52.96 -0.91
C ALA A 65 -10.82 -52.05 -0.38
N ILE A 66 -10.69 -51.72 0.92
CA ILE A 66 -10.62 -50.35 1.48
C ILE A 66 -11.18 -49.24 0.57
N VAL A 67 -12.30 -48.65 0.98
CA VAL A 67 -12.71 -47.27 0.64
C VAL A 67 -12.34 -46.38 1.85
N PRO A 68 -11.95 -45.10 1.70
CA PRO A 68 -12.83 -44.13 1.04
C PRO A 68 -12.18 -42.99 0.23
N ALA A 69 -13.05 -42.41 -0.60
CA ALA A 69 -13.18 -40.99 -0.90
C ALA A 69 -11.96 -40.22 -1.43
N SER A 70 -12.02 -39.95 -2.74
CA SER A 70 -11.39 -38.80 -3.35
C SER A 70 -11.80 -37.53 -2.60
N THR A 71 -10.90 -37.02 -1.77
CA THR A 71 -10.95 -35.64 -1.30
C THR A 71 -10.76 -34.72 -2.50
N PRO A 72 -11.62 -33.69 -2.68
CA PRO A 72 -11.32 -32.64 -3.63
C PRO A 72 -10.07 -31.91 -3.12
N VAL A 73 -9.04 -31.88 -3.97
CA VAL A 73 -7.86 -31.03 -3.78
C VAL A 73 -8.36 -29.60 -3.75
N ALA A 74 -8.48 -29.03 -2.55
CA ALA A 74 -8.55 -27.59 -2.40
C ALA A 74 -7.29 -26.99 -3.07
N PRO A 75 -7.41 -25.98 -3.94
CA PRO A 75 -6.23 -25.26 -4.38
C PRO A 75 -5.69 -24.53 -3.14
N SER A 76 -4.64 -25.07 -2.53
CA SER A 76 -3.84 -24.37 -1.55
C SER A 76 -3.14 -23.21 -2.25
N GLU A 77 -3.84 -22.08 -2.38
CA GLU A 77 -3.29 -20.78 -2.77
C GLU A 77 -2.53 -20.09 -1.62
N GLU A 78 -1.93 -20.85 -0.70
CA GLU A 78 -0.99 -20.31 0.29
C GLU A 78 0.43 -20.60 -0.23
N SER A 79 0.76 -20.04 -1.40
CA SER A 79 2.15 -19.86 -1.77
C SER A 79 2.71 -18.76 -0.89
N ASP A 80 3.46 -19.17 0.14
CA ASP A 80 4.40 -18.30 0.84
C ASP A 80 5.14 -17.46 -0.21
N PRO A 81 5.14 -16.10 -0.13
CA PRO A 81 5.81 -15.29 -1.13
C PRO A 81 7.28 -15.71 -1.17
N PRO A 82 7.87 -15.93 -2.37
CA PRO A 82 9.20 -16.49 -2.50
C PRO A 82 10.20 -15.75 -1.60
N ALA A 83 10.96 -16.50 -0.81
CA ALA A 83 11.87 -16.02 0.24
C ALA A 83 13.00 -15.08 -0.25
N GLY A 84 13.04 -14.75 -1.55
CA GLY A 84 13.93 -13.76 -2.16
C GLY A 84 13.34 -12.36 -2.33
N LEU A 85 12.03 -12.15 -2.12
CA LEU A 85 11.36 -10.86 -2.40
C LEU A 85 11.13 -9.96 -1.18
N ARG A 86 11.36 -10.44 0.05
CA ARG A 86 11.18 -9.60 1.24
C ARG A 86 12.43 -8.73 1.45
N PRO A 87 12.31 -7.39 1.48
CA PRO A 87 13.44 -6.53 1.82
C PRO A 87 14.01 -6.91 3.18
N ALA A 88 15.34 -6.99 3.26
CA ALA A 88 15.98 -7.18 4.55
C ALA A 88 15.59 -6.02 5.48
N PRO A 89 15.24 -6.27 6.75
CA PRO A 89 14.90 -5.21 7.70
C PRO A 89 15.99 -4.12 7.82
N ALA A 90 17.25 -4.53 7.61
CA ALA A 90 18.39 -3.62 7.55
C ALA A 90 18.30 -2.62 6.37
N ASP A 91 17.84 -3.05 5.20
CA ASP A 91 17.69 -2.18 4.03
C ASP A 91 16.57 -1.17 4.23
N VAL A 92 15.44 -1.58 4.80
CA VAL A 92 14.34 -0.68 5.18
C VAL A 92 14.82 0.39 6.18
N THR A 93 15.62 -0.02 7.17
CA THR A 93 16.14 0.89 8.19
C THR A 93 17.16 1.87 7.60
N ARG A 94 18.06 1.38 6.74
CA ARG A 94 19.08 2.21 6.08
C ARG A 94 18.47 3.19 5.07
N SER A 95 17.50 2.75 4.27
CA SER A 95 16.79 3.62 3.32
C SER A 95 15.99 4.70 4.04
N LYS A 96 15.26 4.36 5.11
CA LYS A 96 14.57 5.35 5.97
C LYS A 96 15.54 6.35 6.60
N ARG A 97 16.71 5.90 7.07
CA ARG A 97 17.74 6.79 7.64
C ARG A 97 18.28 7.77 6.58
N ALA A 98 18.56 7.28 5.38
CA ALA A 98 19.00 8.12 4.26
C ALA A 98 17.94 9.14 3.86
N ALA A 99 16.69 8.71 3.73
CA ALA A 99 15.56 9.59 3.42
C ALA A 99 15.38 10.71 4.47
N ARG A 100 15.47 10.40 5.77
CA ARG A 100 15.39 11.42 6.84
C ARG A 100 16.53 12.43 6.76
N ARG A 101 17.76 11.98 6.50
CA ARG A 101 18.93 12.87 6.33
C ARG A 101 18.77 13.79 5.12
N PHE A 102 18.29 13.23 4.01
CA PHE A 102 17.96 13.98 2.82
C PHE A 102 16.91 15.04 3.11
N LEU A 103 15.74 14.64 3.64
CA LEU A 103 14.63 15.55 3.94
C LEU A 103 15.02 16.65 4.91
N ALA A 104 15.84 16.38 5.92
CA ALA A 104 16.31 17.41 6.85
C ALA A 104 17.08 18.54 6.13
N GLY A 105 17.95 18.21 5.17
CA GLY A 105 18.66 19.20 4.37
C GLY A 105 17.77 19.84 3.31
N TYR A 106 17.00 19.00 2.61
CA TYR A 106 16.12 19.41 1.52
C TYR A 106 15.02 20.38 1.97
N LEU A 107 14.39 20.14 3.12
CA LEU A 107 13.38 21.04 3.66
C LEU A 107 14.00 22.38 4.08
N ARG A 108 15.20 22.37 4.65
CA ARG A 108 15.91 23.64 4.92
C ARG A 108 16.19 24.40 3.62
N PHE A 109 16.66 23.71 2.59
CA PHE A 109 16.90 24.29 1.27
C PHE A 109 15.61 24.84 0.63
N SER A 110 14.51 24.08 0.65
CA SER A 110 13.24 24.47 0.02
C SER A 110 12.60 25.69 0.67
N TYR A 111 12.86 25.92 1.96
CA TYR A 111 12.40 27.07 2.72
C TYR A 111 13.46 28.19 2.81
N GLY A 112 14.56 28.10 2.07
CA GLY A 112 15.57 29.17 1.98
C GLY A 112 16.54 29.27 3.17
N HIS A 113 16.67 28.22 3.97
CA HIS A 113 17.55 28.13 5.15
C HIS A 113 18.86 27.37 4.92
N GLY A 114 19.20 27.09 3.66
CA GLY A 114 20.39 26.34 3.31
C GLY A 114 20.61 26.28 1.80
N GLU A 115 21.68 25.60 1.42
CA GLU A 115 22.09 25.46 0.02
C GLU A 115 21.96 24.01 -0.45
N ALA A 116 21.87 23.81 -1.78
CA ALA A 116 21.75 22.48 -2.37
C ALA A 116 22.91 21.55 -1.97
N GLY A 117 24.13 22.09 -1.82
CA GLY A 117 25.31 21.34 -1.36
C GLY A 117 25.20 20.78 0.06
N GLN A 118 24.33 21.35 0.90
CA GLN A 118 24.09 20.90 2.27
C GLN A 118 23.06 19.75 2.34
N VAL A 119 22.41 19.41 1.23
CA VAL A 119 21.45 18.31 1.14
C VAL A 119 22.22 16.98 1.09
N ARG A 120 22.35 16.34 2.25
CA ARG A 120 23.01 15.04 2.41
C ARG A 120 22.17 13.90 1.84
N SER A 121 22.80 12.75 1.58
CA SER A 121 22.12 11.55 1.07
C SER A 121 21.36 11.77 -0.24
N ALA A 122 21.72 12.79 -1.02
CA ALA A 122 21.24 13.00 -2.38
C ALA A 122 22.29 12.49 -3.38
N SER A 123 21.84 11.93 -4.49
CA SER A 123 22.71 11.61 -5.62
C SER A 123 23.41 12.89 -6.15
N PRO A 124 24.59 12.78 -6.77
CA PRO A 124 25.25 13.94 -7.38
C PRO A 124 24.38 14.64 -8.42
N GLN A 125 23.66 13.87 -9.23
CA GLN A 125 22.72 14.38 -10.23
C GLN A 125 21.59 15.19 -9.58
N LEU A 126 20.94 14.65 -8.55
CA LEU A 126 19.87 15.34 -7.83
C LEU A 126 20.38 16.62 -7.16
N ARG A 127 21.61 16.60 -6.60
CA ARG A 127 22.21 17.83 -6.05
C ARG A 127 22.43 18.90 -7.11
N ALA A 128 22.92 18.51 -8.29
CA ALA A 128 23.12 19.44 -9.40
C ALA A 128 21.78 20.01 -9.92
N GLU A 129 20.72 19.20 -9.93
CA GLU A 129 19.38 19.67 -10.25
C GLU A 129 18.84 20.67 -9.21
N LEU A 130 18.92 20.33 -7.93
CA LEU A 130 18.52 21.24 -6.85
C LEU A 130 19.30 22.56 -6.90
N ALA A 131 20.61 22.52 -7.19
CA ALA A 131 21.43 23.72 -7.30
C ALA A 131 20.99 24.64 -8.46
N ARG A 132 20.60 24.06 -9.60
CA ARG A 132 20.08 24.80 -10.76
C ARG A 132 18.71 25.41 -10.49
N SER A 133 17.88 24.74 -9.69
CA SER A 133 16.50 25.14 -9.39
C SER A 133 16.37 25.76 -8.00
N ARG A 134 17.18 26.77 -7.68
CA ARG A 134 17.15 27.43 -6.37
C ARG A 134 15.80 28.15 -6.14
N PRO A 135 15.04 27.80 -5.09
CA PRO A 135 13.74 28.41 -4.83
C PRO A 135 13.86 29.89 -4.44
N ARG A 136 13.02 30.75 -5.04
CA ARG A 136 12.79 32.11 -4.55
C ARG A 136 11.69 32.07 -3.49
N VAL A 137 12.09 32.04 -2.22
CA VAL A 137 11.16 31.86 -1.09
C VAL A 137 10.77 33.23 -0.50
N PRO A 138 9.46 33.58 -0.46
CA PRO A 138 8.95 34.76 0.25
C PRO A 138 9.27 34.74 1.75
N SER A 139 9.36 35.91 2.39
CA SER A 139 9.70 36.04 3.81
C SER A 139 8.73 35.31 4.74
N SER A 140 7.44 35.27 4.39
CA SER A 140 6.39 34.55 5.13
C SER A 140 6.62 33.03 5.11
N GLU A 141 7.04 32.47 3.98
CA GLU A 141 7.38 31.04 3.86
C GLU A 141 8.67 30.71 4.60
N ARG A 142 9.70 31.57 4.53
CA ARG A 142 10.96 31.39 5.28
C ARG A 142 10.77 31.35 6.79
N ARG A 143 9.65 31.83 7.35
CA ARG A 143 9.41 31.74 8.80
C ARG A 143 8.84 30.38 9.22
N ARG A 144 8.41 29.55 8.27
CA ARG A 144 7.82 28.23 8.56
C ARG A 144 8.87 27.24 9.04
N ARG A 145 8.41 26.26 9.82
CA ARG A 145 9.28 25.23 10.41
C ARG A 145 8.84 23.85 9.95
N PRO A 146 9.25 23.42 8.75
CA PRO A 146 8.85 22.13 8.20
C PRO A 146 9.37 20.98 9.05
N ARG A 147 8.50 20.00 9.31
CA ARG A 147 8.81 18.78 10.06
C ARG A 147 8.24 17.56 9.36
N ILE A 148 9.01 16.48 9.37
CA ILE A 148 8.56 15.17 8.90
C ILE A 148 7.63 14.62 9.98
N GLN A 149 6.36 14.42 9.64
CA GLN A 149 5.35 13.85 10.53
C GLN A 149 5.29 12.33 10.39
N LEU A 150 5.44 11.83 9.15
CA LEU A 150 5.40 10.41 8.86
C LEU A 150 6.40 10.08 7.75
N LEU A 151 6.98 8.89 7.81
CA LEU A 151 7.80 8.33 6.75
C LEU A 151 7.45 6.86 6.56
N GLN A 152 6.79 6.56 5.45
CA GLN A 152 6.36 5.22 5.05
C GLN A 152 7.23 4.71 3.91
N SER A 153 7.39 3.39 3.87
CA SER A 153 8.07 2.67 2.79
C SER A 153 7.03 1.95 1.97
N ASN A 154 6.92 2.29 0.69
CA ASN A 154 5.95 1.72 -0.24
C ASN A 154 6.52 0.52 -1.01
N GLY A 155 7.86 0.48 -1.14
CA GLY A 155 8.60 -0.64 -1.69
C GLY A 155 10.06 -0.51 -1.30
N VAL A 156 10.69 -1.59 -0.88
CA VAL A 156 12.13 -1.65 -0.64
C VAL A 156 12.63 -2.95 -1.24
N SER A 157 13.72 -2.86 -2.00
CA SER A 157 14.51 -3.98 -2.47
C SER A 157 15.95 -3.77 -2.04
N ARG A 158 16.85 -4.69 -2.42
CA ARG A 158 18.29 -4.53 -2.17
C ARG A 158 18.90 -3.34 -2.92
N GLU A 159 18.28 -2.93 -4.03
CA GLU A 159 18.83 -1.93 -4.94
C GLU A 159 18.06 -0.62 -4.93
N ARG A 160 16.76 -0.66 -4.67
CA ARG A 160 15.87 0.51 -4.79
C ARG A 160 14.89 0.58 -3.64
N ALA A 161 14.45 1.78 -3.32
CA ALA A 161 13.39 2.00 -2.35
C ALA A 161 12.53 3.20 -2.71
N ASP A 162 11.23 3.05 -2.54
CA ASP A 162 10.24 4.11 -2.70
C ASP A 162 9.64 4.43 -1.34
N LEU A 163 9.78 5.69 -0.94
CA LEU A 163 9.32 6.19 0.34
C LEU A 163 8.35 7.35 0.16
N LEU A 164 7.34 7.41 1.03
CA LEU A 164 6.39 8.51 1.13
C LEU A 164 6.61 9.24 2.45
N ALA A 165 6.88 10.54 2.38
CA ALA A 165 7.02 11.39 3.55
C ALA A 165 5.82 12.32 3.66
N LEU A 166 5.18 12.35 4.84
CA LEU A 166 4.21 13.40 5.18
C LEU A 166 4.96 14.51 5.91
N VAL A 167 4.88 15.73 5.39
CA VAL A 167 5.53 16.91 5.95
C VAL A 167 4.47 17.91 6.39
N GLY A 168 4.65 18.45 7.59
CA GLY A 168 3.87 19.58 8.09
C GLY A 168 4.76 20.80 8.31
N ASP A 169 4.33 21.97 7.84
CA ASP A 169 5.08 23.23 7.99
C ASP A 169 4.45 24.22 9.00
N GLY A 170 3.39 23.78 9.67
CA GLY A 170 2.57 24.56 10.60
C GLY A 170 1.33 25.18 9.95
N ALA A 171 1.35 25.40 8.62
CA ALA A 171 0.21 25.94 7.87
C ALA A 171 -0.47 24.88 6.99
N ARG A 172 0.30 23.92 6.47
CA ARG A 172 -0.13 22.90 5.52
C ARG A 172 0.53 21.57 5.84
N ARG A 173 -0.14 20.50 5.39
CA ARG A 173 0.40 19.15 5.35
C ARG A 173 0.45 18.70 3.89
N TYR A 174 1.57 18.14 3.46
CA TYR A 174 1.74 17.67 2.10
C TYR A 174 2.65 16.43 2.07
N SER A 175 2.51 15.66 1.00
CA SER A 175 3.27 14.44 0.80
C SER A 175 4.46 14.70 -0.13
N VAL A 176 5.56 14.00 0.10
CA VAL A 176 6.73 13.99 -0.79
C VAL A 176 7.08 12.53 -1.06
N ARG A 177 7.05 12.14 -2.33
CA ARG A 177 7.53 10.82 -2.78
C ARG A 177 9.03 10.91 -3.00
N LEU A 178 9.75 9.89 -2.56
CA LEU A 178 11.20 9.79 -2.66
C LEU A 178 11.55 8.47 -3.34
N GLN A 179 12.41 8.57 -4.33
CA GLN A 179 13.05 7.42 -4.97
C GLN A 179 14.48 7.32 -4.46
N LEU A 180 14.89 6.13 -4.02
CA LEU A 180 16.22 5.87 -3.52
C LEU A 180 16.87 4.71 -4.26
N ALA A 181 18.19 4.81 -4.43
CA ALA A 181 19.05 3.73 -4.89
C ALA A 181 20.07 3.36 -3.82
N ASN A 182 20.37 2.07 -3.71
CA ASN A 182 21.46 1.56 -2.90
C ASN A 182 22.75 1.57 -3.73
N THR A 183 23.67 2.46 -3.41
CA THR A 183 24.97 2.56 -4.07
C THR A 183 26.05 1.93 -3.18
N PRO A 184 27.29 1.74 -3.67
CA PRO A 184 28.40 1.28 -2.82
C PRO A 184 28.67 2.19 -1.61
N THR A 185 28.30 3.46 -1.70
CA THR A 185 28.41 4.47 -0.63
C THR A 185 27.19 4.50 0.30
N GLY A 186 26.18 3.65 0.04
CA GLY A 186 24.96 3.51 0.81
C GLY A 186 23.72 4.03 0.08
N TRP A 187 22.62 4.18 0.82
CA TRP A 187 21.36 4.64 0.26
C TRP A 187 21.40 6.14 -0.07
N LEU A 188 21.07 6.48 -1.31
CA LEU A 188 20.98 7.84 -1.82
C LEU A 188 19.61 8.10 -2.46
N VAL A 189 19.05 9.28 -2.24
CA VAL A 189 17.86 9.77 -2.94
C VAL A 189 18.25 10.18 -4.34
N THR A 190 17.59 9.59 -5.34
CA THR A 190 17.83 9.83 -6.76
C THR A 190 16.76 10.72 -7.38
N GLY A 191 15.55 10.73 -6.81
CA GLY A 191 14.44 11.53 -7.30
C GLY A 191 13.44 11.88 -6.21
N LEU A 192 12.64 12.91 -6.45
CA LEU A 192 11.55 13.33 -5.58
C LEU A 192 10.38 13.90 -6.37
N GLU A 193 9.17 13.72 -5.87
CA GLU A 193 7.92 14.27 -6.42
C GLU A 193 7.09 14.87 -5.26
N ARG A 194 6.42 15.99 -5.48
CA ARG A 194 5.65 16.74 -4.46
C ARG A 194 4.21 16.96 -4.90
#